data_AF-A0A924NED3-F1
#
_entry.id   AF-A0A924NED3-F1
#
_cell.length_a   1.000
_cell.length_b   1.000
_cell.length_c   1.000
_cell.angle_alpha   90.00
_cell.angle_beta   90.00
_cell.angle_gamma   90.00
#
_symmetry.space_group_name_H-M   'P 1'
#
loop_
_entity.id
_entity.type
_entity.pdbx_description
1 polymer ?
#
loop_
_entity_poly.entity_id
_entity_poly.type
_entity_poly.pdbx_seq_one_letter_code
_entity_poly.pdbx_strand_id
1 'polypeptide(L)'
;MSSPRNERQMTPEIVDSHCHLDFADFDGEVPALIARAQAAGVTRMVTICTRLRNEPKVRAIAEAYPPIFYAAGTHPMSAVDEPMATV
;
A
#
# COMPACT_ATOMS: atom_id res chain seq x y z
N MET A 1 38.52 -11.04 17.87
CA MET A 1 38.03 -9.75 18.40
C MET A 1 37.02 -9.21 17.41
N SER A 2 35.72 -9.43 17.64
CA SER A 2 34.68 -8.90 16.75
C SER A 2 34.68 -7.38 16.83
N SER A 3 34.86 -6.74 15.68
CA SER A 3 34.74 -5.30 15.53
C SER A 3 33.33 -4.85 15.96
N PRO A 4 33.18 -3.83 16.81
CA PRO A 4 31.87 -3.32 17.16
C PRO A 4 31.33 -2.55 15.94
N ARG A 5 30.36 -3.14 15.22
CA ARG A 5 29.55 -2.36 14.27
C ARG A 5 28.66 -1.42 15.08
N ASN A 6 29.22 -0.29 15.48
CA ASN A 6 28.48 0.88 15.90
C ASN A 6 28.15 1.71 14.65
N GLU A 7 27.33 1.15 13.78
CA GLU A 7 26.60 1.92 12.80
C GLU A 7 25.26 2.22 13.47
N ARG A 8 24.94 3.50 13.69
CA ARG A 8 23.53 3.86 13.91
C ARG A 8 22.80 3.29 12.71
N GLN A 9 22.02 2.23 12.93
CA GLN A 9 21.25 1.62 11.86
C GLN A 9 20.17 2.64 11.47
N MET A 10 20.52 3.49 10.51
CA MET A 10 19.60 4.48 9.95
C MET A 10 18.47 3.71 9.29
N THR A 11 17.25 3.98 9.72
CA THR A 11 16.07 3.40 9.05
C THR A 11 16.08 3.87 7.60
N PRO A 12 16.07 2.95 6.62
CA PRO A 12 16.11 3.31 5.20
C PRO A 12 14.84 4.07 4.80
N GLU A 13 14.92 4.96 3.82
CA GLU A 13 13.72 5.53 3.19
C GLU A 13 13.34 4.67 1.98
N ILE A 14 12.22 3.96 2.08
CA ILE A 14 11.73 2.99 1.11
C ILE A 14 10.35 3.41 0.61
N VAL A 15 10.10 3.16 -0.69
CA VAL A 15 8.79 3.25 -1.30
C VAL A 15 8.27 1.83 -1.54
N ASP A 16 7.14 1.51 -0.93
CA ASP A 16 6.40 0.29 -1.27
C ASP A 16 5.55 0.56 -2.53
N SER A 17 6.07 0.16 -3.68
CA SER A 17 5.40 0.40 -4.96
C SER A 17 4.17 -0.47 -5.20
N HIS A 18 3.90 -1.48 -4.35
CA HIS A 18 2.79 -2.40 -4.52
C HIS A 18 2.37 -3.02 -3.19
N CYS A 19 1.24 -2.56 -2.66
CA CYS A 19 0.59 -3.16 -1.50
C CYS A 19 -0.92 -3.28 -1.71
N HIS A 20 -1.60 -3.98 -0.79
CA HIS A 20 -3.05 -4.14 -0.78
C HIS A 20 -3.61 -3.75 0.59
N LEU A 21 -3.70 -2.45 0.85
CA LEU A 21 -4.25 -1.90 2.10
C LEU A 21 -5.77 -2.06 2.19
N ASP A 22 -6.42 -2.39 1.07
CA ASP A 22 -7.86 -2.56 0.93
C ASP A 22 -8.36 -4.00 1.22
N PHE A 23 -7.47 -4.93 1.55
CA PHE A 23 -7.86 -6.30 1.91
C PHE A 23 -8.61 -6.35 3.23
N ALA A 24 -9.64 -7.21 3.28
CA ALA A 24 -10.50 -7.36 4.46
C ALA A 24 -9.73 -7.76 5.72
N ASP A 25 -8.59 -8.45 5.56
CA ASP A 25 -7.70 -8.84 6.66
C ASP A 25 -7.15 -7.64 7.44
N PHE A 26 -7.19 -6.43 6.87
CA PHE A 26 -6.71 -5.19 7.48
C PHE A 26 -7.82 -4.21 7.86
N ASP A 27 -9.09 -4.60 7.75
CA ASP A 27 -10.22 -3.72 8.10
C ASP A 27 -10.13 -3.31 9.58
N GLY A 28 -10.12 -2.01 9.85
CA GLY A 28 -9.92 -1.43 11.19
C GLY A 28 -8.45 -1.33 11.64
N GLU A 29 -7.51 -1.94 10.92
CA GLU A 29 -6.07 -1.94 11.27
C GLU A 29 -5.21 -1.05 10.37
N VAL A 30 -5.73 -0.57 9.24
CA VAL A 30 -5.01 0.29 8.28
C VAL A 30 -4.20 1.42 8.93
N PRO A 31 -4.73 2.22 9.89
CA PRO A 31 -3.94 3.27 10.53
C PRO A 31 -2.71 2.72 11.27
N ALA A 32 -2.88 1.61 12.00
CA ALA A 32 -1.80 0.99 12.76
C ALA A 32 -0.76 0.33 11.84
N LEU A 33 -1.21 -0.26 10.74
CA LEU A 33 -0.34 -0.85 9.72
C LEU A 33 0.55 0.23 9.08
N ILE A 34 -0.04 1.36 8.64
CA ILE A 34 0.71 2.49 8.05
C ILE A 34 1.74 3.03 9.05
N ALA A 35 1.36 3.21 10.31
CA ALA A 35 2.29 3.69 11.35
C ALA A 35 3.48 2.73 11.56
N ARG A 36 3.24 1.42 11.56
CA ARG A 36 4.31 0.41 11.63
C ARG A 36 5.21 0.45 10.40
N ALA A 37 4.64 0.60 9.21
CA ALA A 37 5.38 0.68 7.95
C ALA A 37 6.31 1.91 7.94
N GLN A 38 5.80 3.08 8.36
CA GLN A 38 6.59 4.31 8.48
C GLN A 38 7.72 4.18 9.49
N ALA A 39 7.47 3.59 10.67
CA ALA A 39 8.50 3.35 11.67
C ALA A 39 9.63 2.42 11.17
N ALA A 40 9.30 1.53 10.22
CA ALA A 40 10.26 0.64 9.56
C ALA A 40 10.95 1.25 8.33
N GLY A 41 10.59 2.49 7.93
CA GLY A 41 11.22 3.20 6.81
C GLY A 41 10.42 3.23 5.52
N VAL A 42 9.22 2.65 5.47
CA VAL A 42 8.33 2.75 4.31
C VAL A 42 7.61 4.08 4.36
N THR A 43 8.14 5.07 3.64
CA THR A 43 7.68 6.46 3.72
C THR A 43 6.61 6.80 2.69
N ARG A 44 6.43 5.95 1.66
CA ARG A 44 5.40 6.07 0.63
C ARG A 44 4.90 4.68 0.22
N MET A 45 3.62 4.57 -0.11
CA MET A 45 3.01 3.30 -0.54
C MET A 45 2.05 3.51 -1.70
N VAL A 46 1.95 2.55 -2.62
CA VAL A 46 0.91 2.52 -3.66
C VAL A 46 0.01 1.31 -3.40
N THR A 47 -1.25 1.56 -3.03
CA THR A 47 -2.25 0.48 -2.86
C THR A 47 -2.93 0.16 -4.18
N ILE A 48 -3.04 -1.12 -4.51
CA ILE A 48 -3.45 -1.58 -5.85
C ILE A 48 -4.89 -2.06 -5.85
N CYS A 49 -5.74 -1.38 -6.61
CA CYS A 49 -7.08 -1.85 -6.90
C CYS A 49 -7.01 -3.01 -7.90
N THR A 50 -7.67 -4.12 -7.57
CA THR A 50 -7.71 -5.32 -8.42
C THR A 50 -9.01 -5.47 -9.21
N ARG A 51 -10.05 -4.68 -8.87
CA ARG A 51 -11.37 -4.69 -9.51
C ARG A 51 -11.89 -3.26 -9.52
N LEU A 52 -12.27 -2.71 -10.67
CA LEU A 52 -12.60 -1.29 -10.79
C LEU A 52 -13.77 -0.87 -9.89
N ARG A 53 -14.72 -1.77 -9.63
CA ARG A 53 -15.80 -1.52 -8.65
C ARG A 53 -15.31 -1.23 -7.21
N ASN A 54 -14.10 -1.66 -6.86
CA ASN A 54 -13.48 -1.43 -5.56
C ASN A 54 -12.62 -0.15 -5.53
N GLU A 55 -12.49 0.56 -6.65
CA GLU A 55 -11.69 1.79 -6.74
C GLU A 55 -12.07 2.83 -5.67
N PRO A 56 -13.36 3.04 -5.32
CA PRO A 56 -13.71 3.96 -4.24
C PRO A 56 -13.06 3.61 -2.89
N LYS A 57 -12.83 2.33 -2.58
CA LYS A 57 -12.19 1.88 -1.33
C LYS A 57 -10.72 2.30 -1.31
N VAL A 58 -9.96 2.02 -2.38
CA VAL A 58 -8.54 2.40 -2.43
C VAL A 58 -8.34 3.92 -2.51
N ARG A 59 -9.25 4.64 -3.19
CA ARG A 59 -9.24 6.10 -3.23
C ARG A 59 -9.42 6.68 -1.84
N ALA A 60 -10.42 6.20 -1.09
CA ALA A 60 -10.68 6.68 0.27
C ALA A 60 -9.46 6.49 1.20
N ILE A 61 -8.72 5.39 1.05
CA ILE A 61 -7.46 5.17 1.79
C ILE A 61 -6.42 6.22 1.38
N ALA A 62 -6.18 6.42 0.09
CA ALA A 62 -5.19 7.39 -0.40
C ALA A 62 -5.54 8.83 -0.01
N GLU A 63 -6.81 9.22 -0.04
CA GLU A 63 -7.28 10.54 0.39
C GLU A 63 -7.15 10.75 1.91
N ALA A 64 -7.31 9.68 2.71
CA ALA A 64 -7.19 9.75 4.17
C ALA A 64 -5.73 9.82 4.66
N TYR A 65 -4.76 9.32 3.88
CA TYR A 65 -3.36 9.21 4.30
C TYR A 65 -2.41 9.82 3.25
N PRO A 66 -1.81 11.01 3.51
CA PRO A 66 -0.96 11.72 2.54
C PRO A 66 0.20 10.93 1.88
N PRO A 67 0.88 9.97 2.54
CA PRO A 67 1.96 9.21 1.90
C PRO A 67 1.44 8.02 1.07
N ILE A 68 0.13 7.81 0.99
CA ILE A 68 -0.48 6.68 0.30
C ILE A 68 -1.07 7.15 -1.02
N PHE A 69 -0.72 6.43 -2.08
CA PHE A 69 -1.24 6.61 -3.43
C PHE A 69 -2.03 5.36 -3.82
N TYR A 70 -2.80 5.43 -4.91
CA TYR A 70 -3.46 4.25 -5.45
C TYR A 70 -3.28 4.14 -6.97
N ALA A 71 -3.35 2.90 -7.44
CA ALA A 71 -3.54 2.59 -8.86
C ALA A 71 -4.88 1.87 -9.03
N ALA A 72 -5.61 2.17 -10.11
CA ALA A 72 -6.91 1.61 -10.42
C ALA A 72 -6.87 0.77 -11.70
N GLY A 73 -7.38 -0.46 -11.63
CA GLY A 73 -7.45 -1.36 -12.78
C GLY A 73 -8.17 -2.66 -12.46
N THR A 74 -8.37 -3.46 -13.49
CA THR A 74 -8.87 -4.84 -13.38
C THR A 74 -7.69 -5.80 -13.46
N HIS A 75 -7.46 -6.57 -12.39
CA HIS A 75 -6.44 -7.62 -12.38
C HIS A 75 -6.81 -8.71 -13.39
N PRO A 76 -5.84 -9.32 -14.11
CA PRO A 76 -6.13 -10.35 -15.13
C PRO A 76 -7.02 -11.50 -14.63
N MET A 77 -6.85 -11.92 -13.37
CA MET A 77 -7.69 -12.95 -12.75
C MET A 77 -9.16 -12.55 -12.54
N SER A 78 -9.50 -11.27 -12.60
CA SER A 78 -10.87 -10.76 -12.51
C SER A 78 -11.40 -10.26 -13.86
N ALA A 79 -10.63 -10.37 -14.94
CA ALA A 79 -11.00 -9.82 -16.25
C ALA A 79 -12.24 -10.48 -16.87
N VAL A 80 -12.55 -11.73 -16.50
CA VAL A 80 -13.77 -12.43 -16.91
C VAL A 80 -15.03 -11.96 -16.18
N ASP A 81 -14.86 -11.41 -14.97
CA ASP A 81 -15.97 -11.03 -14.08
C ASP A 81 -16.21 -9.51 -14.04
N GLU A 82 -15.32 -8.72 -14.63
CA GLU A 82 -15.37 -7.25 -14.64
C GLU A 82 -15.69 -6.73 -16.05
N PRO A 83 -16.50 -5.66 -16.16
CA PRO A 83 -16.71 -5.01 -17.43
C PRO A 83 -15.41 -4.36 -17.96
N MET A 84 -15.36 -4.15 -19.27
CA MET A 84 -14.29 -3.35 -19.87
C MET A 84 -14.27 -1.94 -19.27
N ALA A 85 -13.07 -1.46 -18.95
CA ALA A 85 -12.89 -0.09 -18.48
C ALA A 85 -13.34 0.91 -19.56
N THR A 86 -14.04 1.95 -19.14
CA THR A 86 -14.42 3.10 -19.97
C THR A 86 -13.68 4.35 -19.47
N VAL A 87 -13.25 5.21 -20.40
CA VAL A 87 -12.56 6.50 -20.11
C VAL A 87 -13.45 7.65 -20.53
#